data_AF-A0A8H3UZI2-F1
#
_entry.id   AF-A0A8H3UZI2-F1
#
_cell.length_a   1.000
_cell.length_b   1.000
_cell.length_c   1.000
_cell.angle_alpha   90.00
_cell.angle_beta   90.00
_cell.angle_gamma   90.00
#
_symmetry.space_group_name_H-M   'P 1'
#
loop_
_entity.id
_entity.type
_entity.pdbx_description
1 polymer ?
#
loop_
_entity_poly.entity_id
_entity_poly.type
_entity_poly.pdbx_seq_one_letter_code
_entity_poly.pdbx_strand_id
1 'polypeptide(L)'
;MAVARSRILDLIRTQCSVFNTTFNPERLRLGNKILRQRLKGPQMALYYPPRTNNIAELRKAYPELEFEDEKEEERLESIKLKKARGKGAPKKRRSAAESKRLQKRKPKGPTPT
;
A
#
# COMPACT_ATOMS: atom_id res chain seq x y z
N MET A 1 35.32 -7.45 -46.33
CA MET A 1 34.15 -6.55 -46.47
C MET A 1 34.30 -5.82 -47.80
N ALA A 2 33.42 -6.07 -48.77
CA ALA A 2 33.51 -5.44 -50.11
C ALA A 2 33.10 -3.95 -50.14
N VAL A 3 32.52 -3.43 -49.04
CA VAL A 3 32.00 -2.06 -48.93
C VAL A 3 32.71 -1.30 -47.81
N ALA A 4 33.00 -0.02 -48.04
CA ALA A 4 33.64 0.86 -47.07
C ALA A 4 32.77 1.08 -45.82
N ARG A 5 33.40 1.04 -44.63
CA ARG A 5 32.72 1.23 -43.33
C ARG A 5 32.03 2.58 -43.21
N SER A 6 32.62 3.64 -43.76
CA SER A 6 32.03 5.00 -43.78
C SER A 6 30.65 4.99 -44.44
N ARG A 7 30.53 4.32 -45.60
CA ARG A 7 29.28 4.23 -46.35
C ARG A 7 28.17 3.51 -45.58
N ILE A 8 28.54 2.48 -44.82
CA ILE A 8 27.61 1.75 -43.94
C ILE A 8 27.13 2.66 -42.79
N LEU A 9 28.04 3.45 -42.19
CA LEU A 9 27.68 4.39 -41.13
C LEU A 9 26.73 5.49 -41.61
N ASP A 10 26.90 5.99 -42.84
CA ASP A 10 25.99 6.97 -43.43
C ASP A 10 24.58 6.40 -43.64
N LEU A 11 24.49 5.14 -44.10
CA LEU A 11 23.20 4.44 -44.22
C LEU A 11 22.53 4.25 -42.86
N ILE A 12 23.28 3.82 -41.84
CA ILE A 12 22.72 3.66 -40.49
C ILE A 12 22.29 5.01 -39.91
N ARG A 13 23.05 6.09 -40.15
CA ARG A 13 22.67 7.45 -39.72
C ARG A 13 21.36 7.90 -40.35
N THR A 14 21.21 7.72 -41.66
CA THR A 14 19.97 8.10 -42.38
C THR A 14 18.79 7.25 -41.93
N GLN A 15 18.98 5.94 -41.76
CA GLN A 15 17.96 5.05 -41.18
C GLN A 15 17.53 5.50 -39.78
N CYS A 16 18.49 5.83 -38.90
CA CYS A 16 18.17 6.31 -37.55
C CYS A 16 17.36 7.61 -37.57
N SER A 17 17.67 8.52 -38.51
CA SER A 17 16.90 9.74 -38.74
C SER A 17 15.46 9.46 -39.18
N VAL A 18 15.28 8.57 -40.17
CA VAL A 18 13.94 8.21 -40.69
C VAL A 18 13.06 7.59 -39.61
N PHE A 19 13.61 6.72 -38.76
CA PHE A 19 12.84 5.99 -37.75
C PHE A 19 12.89 6.61 -36.34
N ASN A 20 13.44 7.82 -36.18
CA ASN A 20 13.62 8.47 -34.88
C ASN A 20 14.30 7.56 -33.83
N THR A 21 15.34 6.83 -34.24
CA THR A 21 16.13 5.98 -33.36
C THR A 21 17.50 6.60 -33.06
N THR A 22 18.11 6.22 -31.94
CA THR A 22 19.39 6.77 -31.51
C THR A 22 20.58 6.19 -32.27
N PHE A 23 21.35 7.04 -32.95
CA PHE A 23 22.61 6.68 -33.62
C PHE A 23 23.79 6.76 -32.64
N ASN A 24 24.43 5.62 -32.33
CA ASN A 24 25.57 5.54 -31.38
C ASN A 24 26.73 4.70 -31.96
N PRO A 25 27.54 5.25 -32.87
CA PRO A 25 28.62 4.53 -33.55
C PRO A 25 29.78 4.16 -32.61
N GLU A 26 30.00 4.94 -31.55
CA GLU A 26 31.08 4.76 -30.56
C GLU A 26 30.68 3.88 -29.37
N ARG A 27 29.41 3.44 -29.33
CA ARG A 27 28.88 2.54 -28.28
C ARG A 27 29.00 3.13 -26.87
N LEU A 28 28.84 4.45 -26.75
CA LEU A 28 28.87 5.15 -25.47
C LEU A 28 27.67 4.77 -24.58
N ARG A 29 27.84 4.85 -23.26
CA ARG A 29 26.80 4.53 -22.27
C ARG A 29 25.92 5.76 -21.99
N LEU A 30 24.93 5.99 -22.83
CA LEU A 30 24.05 7.16 -22.78
C LEU A 30 22.81 7.01 -21.86
N GLY A 31 22.65 5.89 -21.15
CA GLY A 31 21.49 5.68 -20.27
C GLY A 31 20.15 5.36 -20.98
N ASN A 32 20.12 5.31 -22.31
CA ASN A 32 18.92 4.99 -23.12
C ASN A 32 18.19 3.71 -22.70
N LYS A 33 18.90 2.73 -22.11
CA LYS A 33 18.29 1.50 -21.55
C LYS A 33 17.26 1.82 -20.47
N ILE A 34 17.55 2.78 -19.59
CA ILE A 34 16.68 3.16 -18.47
C ILE A 34 15.44 3.88 -19.01
N LEU A 35 15.63 4.82 -19.93
CA LEU A 35 14.53 5.59 -20.52
C LEU A 35 13.57 4.73 -21.37
N ARG A 36 14.08 3.69 -22.03
CA ARG A 36 13.26 2.73 -22.79
C ARG A 36 12.49 1.74 -21.93
N GLN A 37 12.82 1.62 -20.63
CA GLN A 37 12.07 0.73 -19.75
C GLN A 37 10.65 1.27 -19.58
N ARG A 38 9.66 0.41 -19.83
CA ARG A 38 8.26 0.74 -19.59
C ARG A 38 8.03 0.96 -18.09
N LEU A 39 7.28 2.00 -17.76
CA LEU A 39 6.91 2.30 -16.38
C LEU A 39 6.01 1.19 -15.82
N LYS A 40 6.34 0.66 -14.63
CA LYS A 40 5.58 -0.39 -13.93
C LYS A 40 4.71 0.14 -12.79
N GLY A 41 4.84 1.43 -12.45
CA GLY A 41 4.10 2.11 -11.38
C GLY A 41 2.59 1.84 -11.37
N PRO A 42 1.84 1.98 -12.49
CA PRO A 42 0.40 1.76 -12.47
C PRO A 42 0.01 0.32 -12.14
N GLN A 43 0.79 -0.67 -12.62
CA GLN A 43 0.54 -2.08 -12.29
C GLN A 43 0.80 -2.36 -10.81
N MET A 44 1.83 -1.75 -10.22
CA MET A 44 2.14 -1.89 -8.80
C MET A 44 1.10 -1.21 -7.90
N ALA A 45 0.58 -0.05 -8.31
CA ALA A 45 -0.46 0.66 -7.55
C ALA A 45 -1.77 -0.15 -7.46
N LEU A 46 -2.09 -0.93 -8.50
CA LEU A 46 -3.27 -1.78 -8.58
C LEU A 46 -3.09 -3.17 -7.95
N TYR A 47 -2.06 -3.36 -7.11
CA TYR A 47 -1.79 -4.66 -6.49
C TYR A 47 -2.96 -5.14 -5.61
N TYR A 48 -3.57 -4.24 -4.84
CA TYR A 48 -4.80 -4.53 -4.10
C TYR A 48 -6.00 -3.99 -4.87
N PRO A 49 -7.08 -4.78 -5.03
CA PRO A 49 -8.33 -4.29 -5.60
C PRO A 49 -8.86 -3.07 -4.83
N PRO A 50 -9.52 -2.12 -5.52
CA PRO A 50 -10.20 -1.02 -4.83
C PRO A 50 -11.27 -1.58 -3.88
N ARG A 51 -11.48 -0.92 -2.74
CA ARG A 51 -12.55 -1.27 -1.81
C ARG A 51 -13.87 -0.72 -2.36
N THR A 52 -14.74 -1.59 -2.87
CA THR A 52 -16.02 -1.17 -3.51
C THR A 52 -17.28 -1.62 -2.77
N ASN A 53 -17.14 -2.45 -1.74
CA ASN A 53 -18.27 -3.19 -1.14
C ASN A 53 -18.37 -2.95 0.37
N ASN A 54 -18.28 -1.70 0.81
CA ASN A 54 -18.46 -1.38 2.23
C ASN A 54 -19.95 -1.30 2.56
N ILE A 55 -20.40 -2.01 3.61
CA ILE A 55 -21.81 -1.96 4.07
C ILE A 55 -22.23 -0.52 4.43
N ALA A 56 -21.30 0.31 4.93
CA ALA A 56 -21.53 1.72 5.18
C ALA A 56 -21.89 2.52 3.91
N GLU A 57 -21.30 2.17 2.76
CA GLU A 57 -21.62 2.81 1.48
C GLU A 57 -22.99 2.34 0.97
N LEU A 58 -23.33 1.07 1.17
CA LEU A 58 -24.66 0.52 0.83
C LEU A 58 -25.78 1.19 1.62
N ARG A 59 -25.62 1.35 2.95
CA ARG A 59 -26.59 2.07 3.80
C ARG A 59 -26.77 3.53 3.37
N LYS A 60 -25.70 4.18 2.88
CA LYS A 60 -25.78 5.55 2.37
C LYS A 60 -26.49 5.62 1.01
N ALA A 61 -26.26 4.62 0.15
CA ALA A 61 -26.85 4.57 -1.19
C ALA A 61 -28.35 4.22 -1.15
N TYR A 62 -28.78 3.35 -0.24
CA TYR A 62 -30.18 2.91 -0.12
C TYR A 62 -30.66 3.07 1.32
N PRO A 63 -31.00 4.30 1.75
CA PRO A 63 -31.42 4.56 3.13
C PRO A 63 -32.77 3.93 3.50
N GLU A 64 -33.58 3.54 2.50
CA GLU A 64 -34.86 2.85 2.71
C GLU A 64 -34.71 1.38 3.07
N LEU A 65 -33.53 0.79 2.79
CA LEU A 65 -33.22 -0.60 3.07
C LEU A 65 -32.35 -0.70 4.31
N GLU A 66 -32.70 -1.63 5.21
CA GLU A 66 -31.89 -1.93 6.38
C GLU A 66 -30.84 -3.00 6.03
N PHE A 67 -29.56 -2.64 6.13
CA PHE A 67 -28.44 -3.57 5.93
C PHE A 67 -27.77 -3.89 7.24
N GLU A 68 -27.86 -5.13 7.68
CA GLU A 68 -27.18 -5.67 8.86
C GLU A 68 -25.73 -6.08 8.51
N ASP A 69 -24.81 -5.93 9.46
CA ASP A 69 -23.42 -6.41 9.33
C ASP A 69 -23.17 -7.44 10.42
N GLU A 70 -23.49 -8.70 10.12
CA GLU A 70 -23.43 -9.83 11.06
C GLU A 70 -22.08 -9.91 11.80
N LYS A 71 -20.97 -9.68 11.10
CA LYS A 71 -19.63 -9.74 11.68
C LYS A 71 -19.39 -8.60 12.66
N GLU A 72 -19.90 -7.42 12.35
CA GLU A 72 -19.81 -6.27 13.25
C GLU A 72 -20.71 -6.45 14.48
N GLU A 73 -21.90 -7.02 14.30
CA GLU A 73 -22.82 -7.34 15.40
C GLU A 73 -22.22 -8.37 16.35
N GLU A 74 -21.70 -9.49 15.83
CA GLU A 74 -20.99 -10.51 16.61
C GLU A 74 -19.81 -9.89 17.38
N ARG A 75 -19.06 -9.00 16.72
CA ARG A 75 -17.95 -8.28 17.36
C ARG A 75 -18.46 -7.42 18.53
N LEU A 76 -19.56 -6.69 18.36
CA LEU A 76 -20.16 -5.85 19.39
C LEU A 76 -20.70 -6.68 20.56
N GLU A 77 -21.34 -7.82 20.30
CA GLU A 77 -21.80 -8.75 21.31
C GLU A 77 -20.64 -9.34 22.12
N SER A 78 -19.58 -9.78 21.44
CA SER A 78 -18.37 -10.28 22.09
C SER A 78 -17.76 -9.24 23.04
N ILE A 79 -17.83 -7.96 22.67
CA ILE A 79 -17.36 -6.84 23.50
C ILE A 79 -18.28 -6.63 24.71
N LYS A 80 -19.60 -6.69 24.53
CA LYS A 80 -20.59 -6.60 25.63
C LYS A 80 -20.35 -7.72 26.66
N LEU A 81 -20.21 -8.96 26.20
CA LEU A 81 -19.92 -10.12 27.06
C LEU A 81 -18.60 -9.99 27.82
N LYS A 82 -17.52 -9.55 27.14
CA LYS A 82 -16.22 -9.30 27.78
C LYS A 82 -16.33 -8.23 28.87
N LYS A 83 -17.06 -7.13 28.61
CA LYS A 83 -17.29 -6.07 29.60
C LYS A 83 -18.08 -6.57 30.81
N ALA A 84 -19.15 -7.34 30.60
CA ALA A 84 -19.97 -7.91 31.67
C ALA A 84 -19.14 -8.78 32.64
N ARG A 85 -18.18 -9.55 32.12
CA ARG A 85 -17.28 -10.40 32.93
C ARG A 85 -16.07 -9.66 33.52
N GLY A 86 -15.99 -8.34 33.38
CA GLY A 86 -14.83 -7.55 33.79
C GLY A 86 -13.54 -7.83 32.98
N LYS A 87 -13.67 -8.48 31.82
CA LYS A 87 -12.58 -8.79 30.88
C LYS A 87 -12.55 -7.82 29.69
N GLY A 88 -13.23 -6.68 29.81
CA GLY A 88 -13.18 -5.62 28.83
C GLY A 88 -11.78 -5.01 28.72
N ALA A 89 -11.46 -4.46 27.55
CA ALA A 89 -10.19 -3.76 27.38
C ALA A 89 -10.09 -2.58 28.39
N PRO A 90 -8.93 -2.40 29.04
CA PRO A 90 -8.73 -1.29 29.96
C PRO A 90 -8.83 0.05 29.22
N LYS A 91 -9.14 1.13 29.95
CA LYS A 91 -9.21 2.48 29.39
C LYS A 91 -7.87 2.84 28.72
N LYS A 92 -7.92 3.19 27.41
CA LYS A 92 -6.76 3.67 26.67
C LYS A 92 -6.26 4.98 27.29
N ARG A 93 -4.96 5.03 27.56
CA ARG A 93 -4.29 6.21 28.13
C ARG A 93 -4.12 7.26 27.05
N ARG A 94 -4.47 8.50 27.34
CA ARG A 94 -4.32 9.61 26.38
C ARG A 94 -3.22 10.59 26.77
N SER A 95 -2.71 10.53 28.00
CA SER A 95 -1.64 11.40 28.48
C SER A 95 -0.57 10.68 29.34
N ALA A 96 0.61 11.31 29.43
CA ALA A 96 1.73 10.83 30.23
C ALA A 96 1.51 10.98 31.76
N ALA A 97 0.53 11.76 32.20
CA ALA A 97 0.15 11.84 33.61
C ALA A 97 -0.73 10.63 34.01
N GLU A 98 -1.67 10.22 33.15
CA GLU A 98 -2.46 8.99 33.32
C GLU A 98 -1.56 7.74 33.30
N SER A 99 -0.54 7.76 32.43
CA SER A 99 0.87 7.34 32.63
C SER A 99 1.36 6.73 33.95
N LYS A 100 1.38 7.57 34.97
CA LYS A 100 2.04 7.27 36.24
C LYS A 100 1.03 6.82 37.29
N ARG A 101 -0.23 7.29 37.19
CA ARG A 101 -1.32 6.94 38.12
C ARG A 101 -1.71 5.46 38.09
N LEU A 102 -1.71 4.81 36.93
CA LEU A 102 -2.09 3.39 36.83
C LEU A 102 -0.97 2.42 37.24
N GLN A 103 0.31 2.79 37.07
CA GLN A 103 1.44 1.97 37.54
C GLN A 103 1.43 1.84 39.08
N LYS A 104 0.97 2.89 39.78
CA LYS A 104 0.81 2.88 41.25
C LYS A 104 -0.35 2.01 41.75
N ARG A 105 -1.33 1.65 40.89
CA ARG A 105 -2.50 0.84 41.26
C ARG A 105 -2.35 -0.66 40.99
N LYS A 106 -1.19 -1.13 40.51
CA LYS A 106 -0.92 -2.57 40.48
C LYS A 106 -0.76 -3.05 41.93
N PRO A 107 -1.62 -3.96 42.44
CA PRO A 107 -1.36 -4.57 43.74
C PRO A 107 -0.02 -5.31 43.64
N LYS A 108 0.89 -5.09 44.60
CA LYS A 108 2.01 -6.00 44.81
C LYS A 108 1.38 -7.38 45.03
N GLY A 109 1.78 -8.38 44.24
CA GLY A 109 1.36 -9.76 44.45
C GLY A 109 1.68 -10.20 45.89
N PRO A 110 1.01 -11.24 46.41
CA PRO A 110 1.22 -11.67 47.79
C PRO A 110 2.71 -11.97 48.01
N THR A 111 3.27 -11.36 49.06
CA THR A 111 4.64 -11.65 49.52
C THR A 111 4.68 -13.11 49.98
N PRO A 112 5.64 -13.93 49.49
CA PRO A 112 5.79 -15.29 49.99
C PRO A 112 6.20 -15.22 51.47
N THR A 113 5.44 -15.93 52.31
CA THR A 113 5.76 -16.24 53.71
C THR A 113 6.92 -17.21 53.78
#